data_AF-B5VYC3-F1
#
_entry.id   AF-B5VYC3-F1
#
_cell.length_a   1.000
_cell.length_b   1.000
_cell.length_c   1.000
_cell.angle_alpha   90.00
_cell.angle_beta   90.00
_cell.angle_gamma   90.00
#
_symmetry.space_group_name_H-M   'P 1'
#
loop_
_entity.id
_entity.type
_entity.pdbx_description
1 polymer ?
#
loop_
_entity_poly.entity_id
_entity_poly.type
_entity_poly.pdbx_seq_one_letter_code
_entity_poly.pdbx_strand_id
1 'polypeptide(L)'
;MTNAIFPDVEVAYLTADREFVGRDWLSYLLIDPEVPFRLRIRHSELISPKLGGTRRSGERMFDSLRPGEFRQLSGRRWVWGRQVYVIGSRLADSGELLILITNACPETALPDYARRWGIENLFGALKTRGFCLESTHFKDPERLSRLLALLSLAFISSSLNRL
;
A
#
# COMPACT_ATOMS: atom_id res chain seq x y z
N MET A 1 -9.62 -28.75 -8.67
CA MET A 1 -8.70 -28.53 -7.53
C MET A 1 -7.52 -27.75 -8.07
N THR A 2 -7.46 -26.46 -7.77
CA THR A 2 -6.35 -25.59 -8.19
C THR A 2 -5.14 -25.94 -7.33
N ASN A 3 -4.09 -26.50 -7.94
CA ASN A 3 -2.82 -26.71 -7.25
C ASN A 3 -2.26 -25.34 -6.83
N ALA A 4 -2.31 -25.04 -5.54
CA ALA A 4 -1.62 -23.88 -4.99
C ALA A 4 -0.12 -24.10 -5.15
N ILE A 5 0.57 -23.16 -5.80
CA ILE A 5 2.02 -23.23 -6.04
C ILE A 5 2.80 -23.11 -4.72
N PHE A 6 2.20 -22.47 -3.72
CA PHE A 6 2.76 -22.31 -2.38
C PHE A 6 1.67 -22.65 -1.33
N PRO A 7 1.48 -23.93 -0.99
CA PRO A 7 0.36 -24.37 -0.14
C PRO A 7 0.48 -23.90 1.32
N ASP A 8 1.71 -23.68 1.80
CA ASP A 8 1.98 -23.32 3.21
C ASP A 8 2.31 -21.82 3.40
N VAL A 9 2.15 -21.01 2.34
CA VAL A 9 2.48 -19.59 2.38
C VAL A 9 1.21 -18.77 2.49
N GLU A 10 1.04 -18.12 3.63
CA GLU A 10 -0.01 -17.12 3.84
C GLU A 10 0.47 -15.72 3.47
N VAL A 11 -0.42 -14.93 2.87
CA VAL A 11 -0.15 -13.52 2.58
C VAL A 11 -0.12 -12.74 3.89
N ALA A 12 1.07 -12.31 4.30
CA ALA A 12 1.23 -11.54 5.54
C ALA A 12 0.42 -10.22 5.53
N TYR A 13 0.54 -9.43 4.46
CA TYR A 13 -0.30 -8.26 4.17
C TYR A 13 -0.05 -7.71 2.76
N LEU A 14 -1.02 -6.94 2.25
CA LEU A 14 -0.93 -6.17 1.01
C LEU A 14 -0.64 -4.69 1.29
N THR A 15 0.35 -4.10 0.63
CA THR A 15 0.61 -2.65 0.66
C THR A 15 0.18 -1.99 -0.65
N ALA A 16 -0.49 -0.83 -0.61
CA ALA A 16 -0.82 -0.09 -1.83
C ALA A 16 -0.87 1.43 -1.61
N ASP A 17 -0.55 2.21 -2.65
CA ASP A 17 -0.59 3.68 -2.60
C ASP A 17 -1.99 4.24 -2.92
N ARG A 18 -2.13 5.57 -2.83
CA ARG A 18 -3.36 6.37 -3.01
C ARG A 18 -4.05 6.28 -4.37
N GLU A 19 -3.52 5.47 -5.28
CA GLU A 19 -4.11 5.10 -6.58
C GLU A 19 -5.08 3.92 -6.43
N PHE A 20 -4.85 3.04 -5.45
CA PHE A 20 -5.67 1.85 -5.19
C PHE A 20 -6.80 2.17 -4.21
N VAL A 21 -7.86 2.78 -4.74
CA VAL A 21 -8.92 3.39 -3.94
C VAL A 21 -10.30 2.80 -4.18
N GLY A 22 -11.20 3.01 -3.22
CA GLY A 22 -12.63 2.84 -3.41
C GLY A 22 -13.23 1.66 -2.64
N ARG A 23 -14.56 1.68 -2.59
CA ARG A 23 -15.36 0.72 -1.82
C ARG A 23 -15.18 -0.70 -2.33
N ASP A 24 -15.19 -0.91 -3.64
CA ASP A 24 -15.20 -2.26 -4.22
C ASP A 24 -13.87 -2.96 -3.95
N TRP A 25 -12.75 -2.26 -4.17
CA TRP A 25 -11.42 -2.74 -3.82
C TRP A 25 -11.28 -3.07 -2.33
N LEU A 26 -11.67 -2.13 -1.46
CA LEU A 26 -11.61 -2.36 -0.02
C LEU A 26 -12.55 -3.48 0.43
N SER A 27 -13.70 -3.65 -0.24
CA SER A 27 -14.63 -4.75 0.05
C SER A 27 -14.01 -6.09 -0.34
N TYR A 28 -13.38 -6.15 -1.51
CA TYR A 28 -12.73 -7.36 -2.02
C TYR A 28 -11.68 -7.88 -1.05
N LEU A 29 -10.83 -7.01 -0.49
CA LEU A 29 -9.81 -7.39 0.49
C LEU A 29 -10.37 -7.90 1.83
N LEU A 30 -11.65 -7.62 2.10
CA LEU A 30 -12.37 -8.03 3.30
C LEU A 30 -13.28 -9.25 3.05
N ILE A 31 -13.27 -9.83 1.84
CA ILE A 31 -13.95 -11.10 1.55
C ILE A 31 -13.11 -12.24 2.15
N ASP A 32 -13.75 -13.30 2.61
CA ASP A 32 -13.09 -14.50 3.15
C ASP A 32 -12.27 -15.26 2.07
N PRO A 33 -11.00 -15.62 2.35
CA PRO A 33 -10.22 -15.24 3.52
C PRO A 33 -9.79 -13.78 3.45
N GLU A 34 -9.99 -13.04 4.56
CA GLU A 34 -9.59 -11.63 4.62
C GLU A 34 -8.09 -11.48 4.35
N VAL A 35 -7.72 -10.55 3.48
CA VAL A 35 -6.32 -10.22 3.22
C VAL A 35 -5.92 -9.06 4.13
N PRO A 36 -4.95 -9.22 5.04
CA PRO A 36 -4.43 -8.11 5.82
C PRO A 36 -3.86 -7.02 4.89
N PHE A 37 -4.06 -5.74 5.19
CA PHE A 37 -3.56 -4.68 4.28
C PHE A 37 -3.01 -3.45 4.99
N ARG A 38 -2.22 -2.66 4.27
CA ARG A 38 -1.69 -1.33 4.62
C ARG A 38 -1.88 -0.42 3.40
N LEU A 39 -3.05 0.21 3.29
CA LEU A 39 -3.38 1.04 2.14
C LEU A 39 -3.22 2.50 2.48
N ARG A 40 -2.50 3.25 1.64
CA ARG A 40 -2.45 4.70 1.73
C ARG A 40 -3.67 5.30 1.05
N ILE A 41 -4.33 6.23 1.73
CA ILE A 41 -5.48 6.95 1.20
C ILE A 41 -5.12 8.42 0.94
N ARG A 42 -5.89 9.09 0.09
CA ARG A 42 -5.74 10.54 -0.12
C ARG A 42 -6.16 11.28 1.15
N HIS A 43 -5.53 12.43 1.41
CA HIS A 43 -5.88 13.31 2.52
C HIS A 43 -7.32 13.87 2.39
N SER A 44 -7.88 13.91 1.18
CA SER A 44 -9.25 14.32 0.92
C SER A 44 -10.31 13.28 1.29
N GLU A 45 -9.92 12.02 1.53
CA GLU A 45 -10.87 10.95 1.83
C GLU A 45 -11.61 11.19 3.15
N LEU A 46 -12.90 10.86 3.15
CA LEU A 46 -13.78 11.07 4.29
C LEU A 46 -13.68 9.92 5.29
N ILE A 47 -13.37 10.29 6.54
CA ILE A 47 -13.24 9.38 7.69
C ILE A 47 -14.33 9.74 8.70
N SER A 48 -15.02 8.74 9.24
CA SER A 48 -15.98 9.00 10.31
C SER A 48 -15.30 9.43 11.62
N PRO A 49 -15.99 10.15 12.51
CA PRO A 49 -15.60 10.22 13.92
C PRO A 49 -15.86 8.87 14.64
N LYS A 50 -15.42 8.77 15.90
CA LYS A 50 -15.64 7.58 16.75
C LYS A 50 -17.10 7.40 17.17
N LEU A 51 -17.76 8.49 17.59
CA LEU A 51 -19.08 8.47 18.25
C LEU A 51 -20.23 8.90 17.31
N GLY A 52 -20.09 8.66 16.01
CA GLY A 52 -21.04 9.16 15.01
C GLY A 52 -20.94 10.66 14.78
N GLY A 53 -21.60 11.15 13.72
CA GLY A 53 -21.53 12.54 13.27
C GLY A 53 -20.87 12.72 11.90
N THR A 54 -20.64 13.98 11.53
CA THR A 54 -20.17 14.37 10.19
C THR A 54 -18.77 13.83 9.91
N ARG A 55 -18.62 13.13 8.79
CA ARG A 55 -17.31 12.66 8.30
C ARG A 55 -16.43 13.85 7.98
N ARG A 56 -15.13 13.72 8.22
CA ARG A 56 -14.13 14.76 7.95
C ARG A 56 -13.09 14.23 6.98
N SER A 57 -12.49 15.11 6.19
CA SER A 57 -11.33 14.73 5.38
C SER A 57 -10.19 14.30 6.29
N GLY A 58 -9.36 13.37 5.82
CA GLY A 58 -8.13 12.98 6.49
C GLY A 58 -7.23 14.17 6.83
N GLU A 59 -7.15 15.15 5.95
CA GLU A 59 -6.42 16.41 6.18
C GLU A 59 -6.89 17.11 7.46
N ARG A 60 -8.20 17.35 7.60
CA ARG A 60 -8.77 17.98 8.81
C ARG A 60 -8.70 17.06 10.03
N MET A 61 -8.71 15.74 9.82
CA MET A 61 -8.60 14.77 10.90
C MET A 61 -7.19 14.73 11.51
N PHE A 62 -6.18 15.17 10.77
CA PHE A 62 -4.76 15.10 11.15
C PHE A 62 -4.02 16.45 11.01
N ASP A 63 -4.75 17.56 11.01
CA ASP A 63 -4.22 18.92 10.89
C ASP A 63 -3.21 19.28 11.99
N SER A 64 -3.45 18.75 13.20
CA SER A 64 -2.65 18.98 14.40
C SER A 64 -1.29 18.29 14.38
N LEU A 65 -1.03 17.38 13.44
CA LEU A 65 0.24 16.64 13.38
C LEU A 65 1.36 17.53 12.85
N ARG A 66 2.47 17.57 13.59
CA ARG A 66 3.72 18.22 13.18
C ARG A 66 4.62 17.24 12.41
N PRO A 67 5.57 17.72 11.59
CA PRO A 67 6.52 16.84 10.90
C PRO A 67 7.23 15.89 11.87
N GLY A 68 7.28 14.61 11.52
CA GLY A 68 7.82 13.52 12.36
C GLY A 68 6.81 12.92 13.34
N GLU A 69 5.64 13.52 13.52
CA GLU A 69 4.59 12.98 14.39
C GLU A 69 3.66 12.03 13.63
N PHE A 70 3.10 11.08 14.37
CA PHE A 70 2.02 10.23 13.91
C PHE A 70 0.94 10.09 14.98
N ARG A 71 -0.26 9.72 14.54
CA ARG A 71 -1.40 9.44 15.40
C ARG A 71 -2.22 8.29 14.82
N GLN A 72 -2.38 7.26 15.62
CA GLN A 72 -3.38 6.21 15.39
C GLN A 72 -4.72 6.65 16.00
N LEU A 73 -5.80 6.59 15.23
CA LEU A 73 -7.14 6.84 15.78
C LEU A 73 -7.59 5.65 16.64
N SER A 74 -8.20 5.95 17.79
CA SER A 74 -8.67 4.90 18.71
C SER A 74 -9.90 4.18 18.15
N GLY A 75 -9.78 2.87 17.90
CA GLY A 75 -10.84 2.04 17.32
C GLY A 75 -11.05 2.26 15.81
N ARG A 76 -11.90 1.43 15.21
CA ARG A 76 -12.16 1.48 13.76
C ARG A 76 -12.95 2.74 13.35
N ARG A 77 -12.78 3.15 12.09
CA ARG A 77 -13.50 4.25 11.43
C ARG A 77 -14.10 3.77 10.12
N TRP A 78 -15.17 4.43 9.71
CA TRP A 78 -15.75 4.21 8.39
C TRP A 78 -14.94 4.98 7.34
N VAL A 79 -14.36 4.24 6.40
CA VAL A 79 -13.72 4.73 5.18
C VAL A 79 -14.27 3.93 4.02
N TRP A 80 -14.73 4.59 2.94
CA TRP A 80 -15.38 3.95 1.79
C TRP A 80 -16.50 2.94 2.13
N GLY A 81 -17.19 3.12 3.25
CA GLY A 81 -18.27 2.21 3.67
C GLY A 81 -17.78 0.88 4.27
N ARG A 82 -16.54 0.82 4.75
CA ARG A 82 -15.97 -0.29 5.55
C ARG A 82 -15.33 0.21 6.83
N GLN A 83 -15.32 -0.62 7.86
CA GLN A 83 -14.70 -0.30 9.15
C GLN A 83 -13.23 -0.75 9.17
N VAL A 84 -12.33 0.21 9.30
CA VAL A 84 -10.88 -0.01 9.27
C VAL A 84 -10.20 0.82 10.35
N TYR A 85 -9.01 0.41 10.78
CA TYR A 85 -8.15 1.27 11.58
C TYR A 85 -7.53 2.34 10.68
N VAL A 86 -7.26 3.51 11.27
CA VAL A 86 -6.72 4.66 10.53
C VAL A 86 -5.55 5.25 11.30
N ILE A 87 -4.44 5.46 10.61
CA ILE A 87 -3.21 6.03 11.14
C ILE A 87 -2.81 7.20 10.24
N GLY A 88 -2.60 8.37 10.82
CA GLY A 88 -2.03 9.52 10.13
C GLY A 88 -0.60 9.76 10.59
N SER A 89 0.30 10.13 9.68
CA SER A 89 1.68 10.50 9.96
C SER A 89 2.05 11.70 9.10
N ARG A 90 2.76 12.67 9.66
CA ARG A 90 3.37 13.73 8.87
C ARG A 90 4.85 13.42 8.71
N LEU A 91 5.31 13.25 7.47
CA LEU A 91 6.69 12.86 7.18
C LEU A 91 7.67 13.92 7.71
N ALA A 92 8.76 13.49 8.35
CA ALA A 92 9.74 14.39 8.95
C ALA A 92 10.42 15.29 7.91
N ASP A 93 10.80 14.71 6.77
CA ASP A 93 11.59 15.41 5.75
C ASP A 93 10.74 16.33 4.88
N SER A 94 9.62 15.84 4.36
CA SER A 94 8.78 16.58 3.41
C SER A 94 7.63 17.34 4.06
N GLY A 95 7.29 17.03 5.31
CA GLY A 95 6.08 17.51 5.95
C GLY A 95 4.78 16.99 5.31
N GLU A 96 4.85 16.04 4.37
CA GLU A 96 3.68 15.49 3.68
C GLU A 96 2.83 14.67 4.64
N LEU A 97 1.50 14.83 4.56
CA LEU A 97 0.55 14.01 5.31
C LEU A 97 0.35 12.66 4.62
N LEU A 98 0.71 11.60 5.32
CA LEU A 98 0.49 10.21 4.96
C LEU A 98 -0.62 9.64 5.83
N ILE A 99 -1.64 9.06 5.21
CA ILE A 99 -2.76 8.42 5.93
C ILE A 99 -2.87 6.98 5.46
N LEU A 100 -2.81 6.05 6.41
CA LEU A 100 -2.99 4.63 6.19
C LEU A 100 -4.32 4.14 6.75
N ILE A 101 -4.90 3.19 6.04
CA ILE A 101 -5.97 2.31 6.54
C ILE A 101 -5.49 0.87 6.60
N THR A 102 -5.96 0.14 7.60
CA THR A 102 -5.66 -1.29 7.80
C THR A 102 -6.81 -2.02 8.47
N ASN A 103 -7.02 -3.30 8.16
CA ASN A 103 -7.95 -4.18 8.87
C ASN A 103 -7.32 -4.87 10.10
N ALA A 104 -5.98 -4.97 10.16
CA ALA A 104 -5.24 -5.70 11.20
C ALA A 104 -3.96 -4.98 11.65
N CYS A 105 -3.51 -5.26 12.88
CA CYS A 105 -2.25 -4.77 13.47
C CYS A 105 -1.92 -3.28 13.19
N PRO A 106 -2.78 -2.33 13.59
CA PRO A 106 -2.57 -0.90 13.32
C PRO A 106 -1.26 -0.34 13.91
N GLU A 107 -0.75 -0.93 14.99
CA GLU A 107 0.49 -0.57 15.65
C GLU A 107 1.73 -0.79 14.76
N THR A 108 1.72 -1.79 13.87
CA THR A 108 2.82 -2.05 12.93
C THR A 108 2.59 -1.42 11.56
N ALA A 109 1.45 -0.75 11.34
CA ALA A 109 1.04 -0.35 10.01
C ALA A 109 1.98 0.64 9.31
N LEU A 110 2.51 1.62 10.05
CA LEU A 110 3.48 2.59 9.53
C LEU A 110 4.83 1.93 9.17
N PRO A 111 5.51 1.18 10.06
CA PRO A 111 6.76 0.52 9.69
C PRO A 111 6.57 -0.53 8.59
N ASP A 112 5.44 -1.25 8.56
CA ASP A 112 5.11 -2.18 7.47
C ASP A 112 5.01 -1.44 6.12
N TYR A 113 4.35 -0.29 6.10
CA TYR A 113 4.20 0.53 4.89
C TYR A 113 5.52 1.18 4.45
N ALA A 114 6.42 1.51 5.38
CA ALA A 114 7.73 2.07 5.05
C ALA A 114 8.57 1.12 4.18
N ARG A 115 8.40 -0.20 4.35
CA ARG A 115 9.06 -1.24 3.52
C ARG A 115 8.65 -1.18 2.04
N ARG A 116 7.54 -0.51 1.70
CA ARG A 116 7.10 -0.29 0.31
C ARG A 116 8.19 0.33 -0.56
N TRP A 117 9.09 1.16 -0.02
CA TRP A 117 10.22 1.72 -0.78
C TRP A 117 11.03 0.67 -1.55
N GLY A 118 11.08 -0.58 -1.08
CA GLY A 118 11.72 -1.68 -1.82
C GLY A 118 11.20 -1.87 -3.25
N ILE A 119 9.90 -1.64 -3.49
CA ILE A 119 9.31 -1.79 -4.83
C ILE A 119 9.64 -0.60 -5.74
N GLU A 120 9.90 0.59 -5.19
CA GLU A 120 10.30 1.76 -5.99
C GLU A 120 11.66 1.57 -6.63
N ASN A 121 12.57 0.86 -5.95
CA ASN A 121 13.85 0.46 -6.55
C ASN A 121 13.65 -0.50 -7.74
N LEU A 122 12.74 -1.47 -7.61
CA LEU A 122 12.37 -2.36 -8.71
C LEU A 122 11.77 -1.56 -9.89
N PHE A 123 10.75 -0.73 -9.64
CA PHE A 123 10.13 0.08 -10.70
C PHE A 123 11.11 1.10 -11.30
N GLY A 124 12.01 1.68 -10.52
CA GLY A 124 13.06 2.58 -11.00
C GLY A 124 14.08 1.87 -11.89
N ALA A 125 14.49 0.65 -11.53
CA ALA A 125 15.36 -0.18 -12.37
C ALA A 125 14.68 -0.57 -13.70
N LEU A 126 13.37 -0.82 -13.68
CA LEU A 126 12.59 -1.15 -14.87
C LEU A 126 12.35 0.06 -15.78
N LYS A 127 12.08 1.24 -15.21
CA LYS A 127 11.68 2.43 -15.98
C LYS A 127 12.83 3.24 -16.56
N THR A 128 13.84 3.58 -15.77
CA THR A 128 14.82 4.62 -16.18
C THR A 128 16.28 4.28 -15.87
N ARG A 129 16.58 3.54 -14.80
CA ARG A 129 17.97 3.29 -14.36
C ARG A 129 18.57 1.94 -14.80
N GLY A 130 17.82 1.12 -15.54
CA GLY A 130 18.26 -0.21 -15.99
C GLY A 130 17.75 -0.58 -17.38
N PHE A 131 16.52 -1.07 -17.47
CA PHE A 131 15.99 -1.64 -18.73
C PHE A 131 15.34 -0.60 -19.66
N CYS A 132 15.08 0.60 -19.15
CA CYS A 132 14.52 1.72 -19.90
C CYS A 132 13.32 1.33 -20.78
N LEU A 133 12.38 0.56 -20.20
CA LEU A 133 11.25 -0.04 -20.93
C LEU A 133 10.41 0.99 -21.68
N GLU A 134 10.37 2.23 -21.20
CA GLU A 134 9.66 3.35 -21.82
C GLU A 134 10.32 3.83 -23.13
N SER A 135 11.63 3.61 -23.29
CA SER A 135 12.39 3.97 -24.51
C SER A 135 12.49 2.84 -25.51
N THR A 136 12.34 1.59 -25.06
CA THR A 136 12.23 0.45 -25.94
C THR A 136 10.84 0.52 -26.55
N HIS A 137 10.70 0.80 -27.85
CA HIS A 137 9.42 0.77 -28.59
C HIS A 137 8.83 -0.66 -28.71
N PHE A 138 8.94 -1.46 -27.64
CA PHE A 138 8.48 -2.81 -27.50
C PHE A 138 6.96 -2.80 -27.32
N LYS A 139 6.24 -2.98 -28.43
CA LYS A 139 4.77 -2.97 -28.48
C LYS A 139 4.15 -4.37 -28.40
N ASP A 140 4.96 -5.43 -28.49
CA ASP A 140 4.50 -6.81 -28.44
C ASP A 140 4.21 -7.24 -26.98
N PRO A 141 2.94 -7.50 -26.61
CA PRO A 141 2.57 -7.80 -25.23
C PRO A 141 3.16 -9.11 -24.71
N GLU A 142 3.32 -10.11 -25.57
CA GLU A 142 3.80 -11.44 -25.18
C GLU A 142 5.30 -11.39 -24.86
N ARG A 143 6.07 -10.69 -25.69
CA ARG A 143 7.49 -10.49 -25.41
C ARG A 143 7.72 -9.59 -24.20
N LEU A 144 6.89 -8.56 -23.99
CA LEU A 144 6.94 -7.74 -22.79
C LEU A 144 6.68 -8.57 -21.53
N SER A 145 5.68 -9.47 -21.57
CA SER A 145 5.39 -10.40 -20.49
C SER A 145 6.59 -11.29 -20.16
N ARG A 146 7.22 -11.90 -21.18
CA ARG A 146 8.43 -12.73 -21.00
C ARG A 146 9.61 -11.95 -20.43
N LEU A 147 9.81 -10.73 -20.91
CA LEU A 147 10.84 -9.84 -20.38
C LEU A 147 10.59 -9.53 -18.91
N LEU A 148 9.38 -9.10 -18.54
CA LEU A 148 9.01 -8.82 -17.14
C LEU A 148 9.19 -10.05 -16.24
N ALA A 149 8.87 -11.25 -16.72
CA ALA A 149 9.10 -12.50 -15.99
C ALA A 149 10.60 -12.73 -15.72
N LEU A 150 11.45 -12.62 -16.74
CA LEU A 150 12.91 -12.77 -16.59
C LEU A 150 13.50 -11.70 -15.67
N LEU A 151 13.04 -10.45 -15.78
CA LEU A 151 13.49 -9.35 -14.93
C LEU A 151 13.09 -9.56 -13.47
N SER A 152 11.88 -10.05 -13.23
CA SER A 152 11.41 -10.38 -11.89
C SER A 152 12.28 -11.47 -11.25
N LEU A 153 12.61 -12.52 -11.99
CA LEU A 153 13.48 -13.61 -11.52
C LEU A 153 14.92 -13.12 -11.23
N ALA A 154 15.49 -12.32 -12.13
CA ALA A 154 16.82 -11.75 -11.95
C ALA A 154 16.88 -10.81 -10.73
N PHE A 155 15.86 -9.98 -10.55
CA PHE A 155 15.77 -9.07 -9.40
C PHE A 155 15.69 -9.85 -8.09
N ILE A 156 14.78 -10.84 -7.99
CA ILE A 156 14.65 -11.71 -6.81
C ILE A 156 15.99 -12.38 -6.50
N SER A 157 16.64 -12.97 -7.50
CA SER A 157 17.93 -13.67 -7.33
C SER A 157 19.04 -12.74 -6.85
N SER A 158 19.12 -11.51 -7.38
CA SER A 158 20.13 -10.52 -6.94
C SER A 158 19.87 -9.99 -5.53
N SER A 159 18.62 -9.97 -5.09
CA SER A 159 18.21 -9.51 -3.76
C SER A 159 18.54 -10.53 -2.68
N LEU A 160 18.48 -11.82 -3.01
CA LEU A 160 18.85 -12.94 -2.13
C LEU A 160 20.36 -13.00 -1.82
N ASN A 161 21.21 -12.56 -2.75
CA ASN A 161 22.68 -12.53 -2.55
C ASN A 161 23.20 -11.31 -1.76
N ARG A 162 22.30 -10.42 -1.29
CA ARG A 162 22.65 -9.23 -0.48
C ARG A 162 22.20 -9.31 0.98
N LEU A 163 21.67 -10.45 1.40
CA LEU A 163 21.46 -10.83 2.81
C LEU A 163 22.60 -11.75 3.24
#